data_AF-A0A6I7PDN8-F1
#
_entry.id   AF-A0A6I7PDN8-F1
#
_cell.length_a   1.000
_cell.length_b   1.000
_cell.length_c   1.000
_cell.angle_alpha   90.00
_cell.angle_beta   90.00
_cell.angle_gamma   90.00
#
_symmetry.space_group_name_H-M   'P 1'
#
loop_
_entity.id
_entity.type
_entity.pdbx_description
1 polymer ?
#
loop_
_entity_poly.entity_id
_entity_poly.type
_entity_poly.pdbx_seq_one_letter_code
_entity_poly.pdbx_strand_id
1 'polypeptide(L)'
;MEIPMNEIVEILEGELENAVEIKDRKSLHRYVVLMVDTVVGRKEYESSSQRMEAQLGGLRSDVALIAERMEQGFARMDERFSAIDRRFEDVNKRFDDVNRRFDDVNKRFDDVNKRFDDVNKRFAMLVGLTSTFFVVLAGMMTALRIFG
;
A
#
# COMPACT_ATOMS: atom_id res chain seq x y z
N MET A 1 -39.48 28.25 -23.34
CA MET A 1 -39.36 29.66 -23.78
C MET A 1 -40.00 30.46 -22.66
N GLU A 2 -39.20 31.09 -21.80
CA GLU A 2 -39.73 31.93 -20.72
C GLU A 2 -40.21 33.24 -21.33
N ILE A 3 -41.46 33.62 -21.03
CA ILE A 3 -42.03 34.89 -21.44
C ILE A 3 -41.34 35.97 -20.59
N PRO A 4 -40.71 36.99 -21.19
CA PRO A 4 -40.05 38.06 -20.43
C PRO A 4 -41.03 38.77 -19.50
N MET A 5 -40.55 39.14 -18.31
CA MET A 5 -41.36 39.73 -17.23
C MET A 5 -42.21 40.92 -17.69
N ASN A 6 -41.65 41.79 -18.53
CA ASN A 6 -42.36 42.96 -19.07
C ASN A 6 -43.57 42.57 -19.93
N GLU A 7 -43.47 41.47 -20.68
CA GLU A 7 -44.52 40.97 -21.55
C GLU A 7 -45.64 40.30 -20.73
N ILE A 8 -45.29 39.62 -19.61
CA ILE A 8 -46.27 39.11 -18.64
C ILE A 8 -47.04 40.26 -17.97
N VAL A 9 -46.33 41.31 -17.57
CA VAL A 9 -46.92 42.50 -16.93
C VAL A 9 -47.86 43.21 -17.90
N GLU A 10 -47.45 43.45 -19.15
CA GLU A 10 -48.31 44.06 -20.18
C GLU A 10 -49.58 43.26 -20.46
N ILE A 11 -49.47 41.93 -20.58
CA ILE A 11 -50.62 41.06 -20.82
C ILE A 11 -51.59 41.13 -19.64
N LEU A 12 -51.11 40.99 -18.40
CA LEU A 12 -51.95 41.00 -17.20
C LEU A 12 -52.60 42.36 -16.96
N GLU A 13 -51.89 43.45 -17.24
CA GLU A 13 -52.47 44.80 -17.18
C GLU A 13 -53.58 44.98 -18.20
N GLY A 14 -53.36 44.56 -19.45
CA GLY A 14 -54.38 44.62 -20.51
C GLY A 14 -55.61 43.76 -20.21
N GLU A 15 -55.43 42.56 -19.65
CA GLU A 15 -56.55 41.73 -19.22
C GLU A 15 -57.34 42.35 -18.06
N LEU A 16 -56.65 42.88 -17.05
CA LEU A 16 -57.28 43.50 -15.89
C LEU A 16 -57.99 44.81 -16.24
N GLU A 17 -57.44 45.61 -17.17
CA GLU A 17 -58.08 46.82 -17.70
C GLU A 17 -59.41 46.52 -18.40
N ASN A 18 -59.53 45.35 -19.03
CA ASN A 18 -60.76 44.91 -19.70
C ASN A 18 -61.76 44.21 -18.76
N ALA A 19 -61.28 43.64 -17.65
CA ALA A 19 -62.08 42.83 -16.73
C ALA A 19 -62.63 43.61 -15.52
N VAL A 20 -62.01 44.73 -15.13
CA VAL A 20 -62.30 45.41 -13.87
C VAL A 20 -62.26 46.94 -14.00
N GLU A 21 -63.06 47.66 -13.21
CA GLU A 21 -63.01 49.12 -13.17
C GLU A 21 -61.75 49.62 -12.44
N ILE A 22 -60.88 50.34 -13.15
CA ILE A 22 -59.57 50.78 -12.64
C ILE A 22 -59.59 52.26 -12.30
N LYS A 23 -59.44 52.59 -11.02
CA LYS A 23 -59.43 53.97 -10.53
C LYS A 23 -58.09 54.71 -10.74
N ASP A 24 -56.98 53.98 -10.69
CA ASP A 24 -55.64 54.53 -10.92
C ASP A 24 -54.75 53.49 -11.60
N ARG A 25 -54.37 53.78 -12.85
CA ARG A 25 -53.52 52.90 -13.67
C ARG A 25 -52.13 52.67 -13.05
N LYS A 26 -51.57 53.67 -12.35
CA LYS A 26 -50.26 53.51 -11.68
C LYS A 26 -50.32 52.52 -10.53
N SER A 27 -51.43 52.47 -9.79
CA SER A 27 -51.64 51.52 -8.70
C SER A 27 -51.84 50.10 -9.21
N LEU A 28 -52.56 49.94 -10.33
CA LEU A 28 -52.65 48.66 -11.03
C LEU A 28 -51.26 48.16 -11.43
N HIS A 29 -50.47 48.99 -12.11
CA HIS A 29 -49.13 48.61 -12.58
C HIS A 29 -48.23 48.13 -11.43
N ARG A 30 -48.18 48.89 -10.32
CA ARG A 30 -47.40 48.48 -9.13
C ARG A 30 -47.85 47.13 -8.57
N TYR A 31 -49.15 46.86 -8.53
CA TYR A 31 -49.68 45.60 -8.01
C TYR A 31 -49.34 44.42 -8.92
N VAL A 32 -49.52 44.58 -10.24
CA VAL A 32 -49.21 43.54 -11.23
C VAL A 32 -47.71 43.22 -11.21
N VAL A 33 -46.84 44.24 -11.20
CA VAL A 33 -45.39 44.06 -11.10
C VAL A 33 -45.02 43.26 -9.83
N LEU A 34 -45.59 43.59 -8.67
CA LEU A 34 -45.31 42.88 -7.42
C LEU A 34 -45.78 41.41 -7.46
N MET A 35 -46.94 41.14 -8.06
CA MET A 35 -47.45 39.78 -8.22
C MET A 35 -46.60 38.95 -9.19
N VAL A 36 -46.20 39.54 -10.31
CA VAL A 36 -45.34 38.85 -11.29
C VAL A 36 -43.97 38.58 -10.69
N ASP A 37 -43.37 39.57 -10.02
CA ASP A 37 -42.06 39.42 -9.34
C ASP A 37 -42.08 38.30 -8.28
N THR A 38 -43.12 38.26 -7.44
CA THR A 38 -43.26 37.20 -6.42
C THR A 38 -43.49 35.80 -6.99
N VAL A 39 -44.25 35.68 -8.09
CA VAL A 39 -44.52 34.39 -8.76
C VAL A 39 -43.30 33.91 -9.56
N VAL A 40 -42.65 34.80 -10.30
CA VAL A 40 -41.43 34.49 -11.07
C VAL A 40 -40.29 34.13 -10.10
N GLY A 41 -40.08 34.93 -9.06
CA GLY A 41 -39.10 34.63 -8.02
C GLY A 41 -39.33 33.25 -7.39
N ARG A 42 -40.58 32.89 -7.06
CA ARG A 42 -40.90 31.53 -6.54
C ARG A 42 -40.50 30.42 -7.51
N LYS A 43 -40.79 30.56 -8.81
CA LYS A 43 -40.40 29.56 -9.83
C LYS A 43 -38.89 29.43 -9.99
N GLU A 44 -38.16 30.53 -9.87
CA GLU A 44 -36.69 30.51 -9.89
C GLU A 44 -36.12 29.77 -8.67
N TYR A 45 -36.67 30.01 -7.46
CA TYR A 45 -36.31 29.26 -6.26
C TYR A 45 -36.59 27.76 -6.39
N GLU A 46 -37.76 27.37 -6.91
CA GLU A 46 -38.11 25.96 -7.14
C GLU A 46 -37.17 25.30 -8.15
N SER A 47 -36.86 26.01 -9.25
CA SER A 47 -35.94 25.52 -10.29
C SER A 47 -34.51 25.39 -9.75
N SER A 48 -34.07 26.34 -8.92
CA SER A 48 -32.76 26.29 -8.24
C SER A 48 -32.70 25.13 -7.24
N SER A 49 -33.76 24.92 -6.47
CA SER A 49 -33.87 23.81 -5.52
C SER A 49 -33.82 22.45 -6.22
N GLN A 50 -34.54 22.28 -7.33
CA GLN A 50 -34.50 21.04 -8.12
C GLN A 50 -33.10 20.75 -8.67
N ARG A 51 -32.39 21.78 -9.15
CA ARG A 51 -31.00 21.64 -9.60
C ARG A 51 -30.09 21.22 -8.44
N MET A 52 -30.29 21.80 -7.26
CA MET A 52 -29.53 21.45 -6.04
C MET A 52 -29.77 19.98 -5.66
N GLU A 53 -31.02 19.52 -5.64
CA GLU A 53 -31.36 18.13 -5.33
C GLU A 53 -30.77 17.15 -6.33
N ALA A 54 -30.80 17.48 -7.62
CA ALA A 54 -30.17 16.68 -8.66
C ALA A 54 -28.64 16.60 -8.46
N GLN A 55 -27.99 17.71 -8.12
CA GLN A 55 -26.55 17.74 -7.81
C GLN A 55 -26.22 16.93 -6.56
N LEU A 56 -27.03 17.04 -5.50
CA LEU A 56 -26.87 16.26 -4.27
C LEU A 56 -27.07 14.76 -4.52
N GLY A 57 -28.00 14.39 -5.40
CA GLY A 57 -28.19 13.02 -5.86
C GLY A 57 -26.95 12.48 -6.57
N GLY A 58 -26.38 13.27 -7.48
CA GLY A 58 -25.12 12.95 -8.16
C GLY A 58 -23.97 12.76 -7.16
N LEU A 59 -23.78 13.70 -6.25
CA LEU A 59 -22.74 13.64 -5.22
C LEU A 59 -22.88 12.38 -4.33
N ARG A 60 -24.11 12.04 -3.91
CA ARG A 60 -24.38 10.83 -3.13
C ARG A 60 -24.00 9.56 -3.90
N SER A 61 -24.29 9.53 -5.20
CA SER A 61 -23.90 8.41 -6.07
C SER A 61 -22.38 8.31 -6.22
N ASP A 62 -21.70 9.44 -6.43
CA ASP A 62 -20.24 9.48 -6.54
C ASP A 62 -19.56 9.02 -5.24
N VAL A 63 -20.06 9.49 -4.09
CA VAL A 63 -19.56 9.07 -2.77
C VAL A 63 -19.77 7.57 -2.56
N ALA A 64 -20.92 7.01 -2.95
CA ALA A 64 -21.17 5.57 -2.86
C ALA A 64 -20.21 4.77 -3.75
N LEU A 65 -19.96 5.23 -4.98
CA LEU A 65 -19.01 4.59 -5.90
C LEU A 65 -17.58 4.65 -5.37
N ILE A 66 -17.17 5.77 -4.77
CA ILE A 66 -15.86 5.92 -4.14
C ILE A 66 -15.74 4.96 -2.96
N ALA A 67 -16.76 4.86 -2.11
CA ALA A 67 -16.76 3.95 -0.97
C ALA A 67 -16.60 2.48 -1.41
N GLU A 68 -17.34 2.06 -2.43
CA GLU A 68 -17.22 0.71 -2.99
C GLU A 68 -15.82 0.44 -3.56
N ARG A 69 -15.26 1.38 -4.33
CA ARG A 69 -13.89 1.26 -4.88
C ARG A 69 -12.83 1.21 -3.77
N MET A 70 -13.03 1.97 -2.69
CA MET A 70 -12.13 1.94 -1.53
C MET A 70 -12.20 0.59 -0.84
N GLU A 71 -13.40 0.05 -0.59
CA GLU A 71 -13.58 -1.26 0.03
C GLU A 71 -12.93 -2.37 -0.81
N GLN A 72 -13.15 -2.38 -2.13
CA GLN A 72 -12.48 -3.31 -3.04
C GLN A 72 -10.95 -3.13 -3.03
N GLY A 73 -10.47 -1.88 -2.93
CA GLY A 73 -9.06 -1.56 -2.82
C GLY A 73 -8.43 -2.11 -1.54
N PHE A 74 -9.11 -1.96 -0.40
CA PHE A 74 -8.68 -2.52 0.89
C PHE A 74 -8.67 -4.04 0.87
N ALA A 75 -9.73 -4.69 0.36
CA ALA A 75 -9.76 -6.15 0.24
C ALA A 75 -8.59 -6.69 -0.59
N ARG A 76 -8.27 -6.06 -1.73
CA ARG A 76 -7.10 -6.43 -2.54
C ARG A 76 -5.77 -6.19 -1.81
N MET A 77 -5.67 -5.16 -0.98
CA MET A 77 -4.48 -4.94 -0.15
C MET A 77 -4.33 -6.04 0.90
N ASP A 78 -5.40 -6.42 1.58
CA ASP A 78 -5.39 -7.49 2.59
C ASP A 78 -4.97 -8.85 1.99
N GLU A 79 -5.46 -9.18 0.79
CA GLU A 79 -5.02 -10.37 0.06
C GLU A 79 -3.52 -10.34 -0.25
N ARG A 80 -3.00 -9.19 -0.68
CA ARG A 80 -1.58 -9.00 -0.99
C ARG A 80 -0.71 -9.10 0.27
N PHE A 81 -1.14 -8.51 1.38
CA PHE A 81 -0.44 -8.62 2.66
C PHE A 81 -0.43 -10.08 3.14
N SER A 82 -1.56 -10.77 3.07
CA SER A 82 -1.64 -12.20 3.40
C SER A 82 -0.74 -13.08 2.52
N ALA A 83 -0.53 -12.71 1.25
CA ALA A 83 0.42 -13.39 0.37
C ALA A 83 1.88 -13.08 0.74
N ILE A 84 2.17 -11.85 1.17
CA ILE A 84 3.49 -11.44 1.67
C ILE A 84 3.83 -12.22 2.95
N ASP A 85 2.91 -12.31 3.90
CA ASP A 85 3.11 -13.04 5.16
C ASP A 85 3.48 -14.50 4.91
N ARG A 86 2.74 -15.18 4.03
CA ARG A 86 3.05 -16.57 3.61
C ARG A 86 4.44 -16.70 2.98
N ARG A 87 4.89 -15.71 2.21
CA ARG A 87 6.25 -15.71 1.64
C ARG A 87 7.31 -15.50 2.71
N PHE A 88 7.05 -14.66 3.71
CA PHE A 88 7.96 -14.49 4.84
C PHE A 88 8.07 -15.75 5.69
N GLU A 89 6.97 -16.47 5.91
CA GLU A 89 7.00 -17.78 6.58
C GLU A 89 7.87 -18.80 5.81
N ASP A 90 7.75 -18.85 4.49
CA ASP A 90 8.60 -19.72 3.66
C ASP A 90 10.08 -19.33 3.74
N VAL A 91 10.38 -18.03 3.69
CA VAL A 91 11.75 -17.52 3.88
C VAL A 91 12.31 -17.92 5.24
N ASN A 92 11.53 -17.79 6.31
CA ASN A 92 11.95 -18.21 7.66
C ASN A 92 12.27 -19.70 7.71
N LYS A 93 11.43 -20.56 7.13
CA LYS A 93 11.70 -22.01 7.05
C LYS A 93 12.99 -22.33 6.29
N ARG A 94 13.27 -21.60 5.21
CA ARG A 94 14.53 -21.75 4.46
C ARG A 94 15.74 -21.30 5.26
N PHE A 95 15.62 -20.23 6.04
CA PHE A 95 16.68 -19.81 6.96
C PHE A 95 16.93 -20.85 8.05
N ASP A 96 15.90 -21.46 8.62
CA ASP A 96 16.05 -22.55 9.58
C ASP A 96 16.79 -23.76 8.98
N ASP A 97 16.46 -24.12 7.74
CA ASP A 97 17.19 -25.19 7.02
C ASP A 97 18.67 -24.83 6.80
N VAL A 98 18.94 -23.61 6.36
CA VAL A 98 20.31 -23.11 6.19
C VAL A 98 21.09 -23.16 7.51
N ASN A 99 20.49 -22.74 8.62
CA ASN A 99 21.10 -22.83 9.95
C ASN A 99 21.47 -24.27 10.32
N ARG A 100 20.56 -25.23 10.11
CA ARG A 100 20.84 -26.66 10.36
C ARG A 100 21.98 -27.19 9.50
N ARG A 101 22.06 -26.77 8.24
CA ARG A 101 23.17 -27.16 7.34
C ARG A 101 24.49 -26.56 7.79
N PHE A 102 24.50 -25.33 8.30
CA PHE A 102 25.69 -24.73 8.89
C PHE A 102 26.14 -25.48 10.16
N ASP A 103 25.21 -25.90 11.02
CA ASP A 103 25.54 -26.72 12.19
C ASP A 103 26.17 -28.07 11.81
N ASP A 104 25.67 -28.72 10.75
CA ASP A 104 26.27 -29.96 10.23
C ASP A 104 27.68 -29.72 9.67
N VAL A 105 27.87 -28.63 8.91
CA VAL A 105 29.18 -28.24 8.40
C VAL A 105 30.17 -27.99 9.55
N ASN A 106 29.76 -27.30 10.61
CA ASN A 106 30.59 -27.06 11.79
C ASN A 106 31.02 -28.38 12.44
N LYS A 107 30.10 -29.33 12.63
CA LYS A 107 30.43 -30.66 13.18
C LYS A 107 31.43 -31.42 12.31
N ARG A 108 31.30 -31.33 10.99
CA ARG A 108 32.25 -31.94 10.05
C ARG A 108 33.62 -31.29 10.12
N PHE A 109 33.70 -29.97 10.28
CA PHE A 109 34.96 -29.28 10.52
C PHE A 109 35.61 -29.70 11.83
N ASP A 110 34.85 -29.87 12.90
CA ASP A 110 35.36 -30.38 14.19
C ASP A 110 35.95 -31.79 14.06
N ASP A 111 35.29 -32.67 13.30
CA ASP A 111 35.82 -34.02 13.01
C ASP A 111 37.11 -33.97 12.19
N VAL A 112 37.16 -33.13 11.15
CA VAL A 112 38.36 -32.90 10.35
C VAL A 112 39.52 -32.41 11.23
N ASN A 113 39.28 -31.45 12.12
CA ASN A 113 40.28 -30.95 13.06
C ASN A 113 40.84 -32.06 13.95
N LYS A 114 39.97 -32.90 14.52
CA LYS A 114 40.40 -34.06 15.33
C LYS A 114 41.26 -35.04 14.54
N ARG A 115 40.92 -35.29 13.28
CA ARG A 115 41.71 -36.16 12.38
C ARG A 115 43.08 -35.54 12.07
N PHE A 116 43.15 -34.23 11.85
CA PHE A 116 44.42 -33.52 11.68
C PHE A 116 45.29 -33.59 12.94
N ASP A 117 44.70 -33.43 14.13
CA ASP A 117 45.42 -33.59 15.40
C ASP A 117 46.01 -34.99 15.56
N ASP A 118 45.26 -36.04 15.19
CA ASP A 118 45.76 -37.42 15.22
C ASP A 118 46.91 -37.62 14.22
N VAL A 119 46.78 -37.10 12.99
CA VAL A 119 47.86 -37.14 11.98
C VAL A 119 49.10 -36.41 12.49
N ASN A 120 48.95 -35.23 13.08
CA ASN A 120 50.06 -34.46 13.65
C ASN A 120 50.78 -35.23 14.75
N LYS A 121 50.05 -35.91 15.63
CA LYS A 121 50.64 -36.78 16.68
C LYS A 121 51.45 -37.93 16.08
N ARG A 122 50.90 -38.63 15.09
CA ARG A 122 51.60 -39.73 14.41
C ARG A 122 52.85 -39.23 13.68
N PHE A 123 52.75 -38.08 12.99
CA PHE A 123 53.87 -37.47 12.31
C PHE A 123 54.98 -37.06 13.28
N ALA A 124 54.63 -36.42 14.41
CA ALA A 124 55.59 -36.07 15.45
C ALA A 124 56.30 -37.32 16.03
N MET A 125 55.57 -38.41 16.26
CA MET A 125 56.16 -39.67 16.70
C MET A 125 57.16 -40.24 15.66
N LEU A 126 56.79 -40.25 14.38
CA LEU A 126 57.67 -40.70 13.30
C LEU A 126 58.94 -39.84 13.20
N VAL A 127 58.81 -38.52 13.25
CA VAL A 127 59.96 -37.58 13.25
C VAL A 127 60.87 -37.79 14.46
N GLY A 128 60.28 -38.07 15.63
CA GLY A 128 61.05 -38.42 16.83
C GLY A 128 61.86 -39.70 16.64
N LEU A 129 61.22 -40.77 16.14
CA LEU A 129 61.89 -42.04 15.89
C LEU A 129 63.01 -41.92 14.85
N THR A 130 62.77 -41.23 13.73
CA THR A 130 63.82 -41.01 12.72
C THR A 130 64.99 -40.21 13.28
N SER A 131 64.71 -39.17 14.07
CA SER A 131 65.75 -38.38 14.75
C SER A 131 66.60 -39.26 15.69
N THR A 132 65.98 -40.11 16.52
CA THR A 132 66.72 -41.03 17.40
C THR A 132 67.56 -42.04 16.62
N PHE A 133 67.03 -42.59 15.51
CA PHE A 133 67.78 -43.49 14.64
C PHE A 133 69.05 -42.82 14.09
N PHE A 134 68.95 -41.58 13.59
CA PHE A 134 70.11 -40.83 13.10
C PHE A 134 71.13 -40.55 14.20
N VAL A 135 70.69 -40.23 15.43
CA VAL A 135 71.60 -40.02 16.58
C VAL A 135 72.37 -41.29 16.93
N VAL A 136 71.68 -42.43 17.02
CA VAL A 136 72.32 -43.74 17.32
C VAL A 136 73.31 -44.12 16.23
N LEU A 137 72.92 -43.98 14.96
CA LEU A 137 73.77 -44.29 13.80
C LEU A 137 75.03 -43.40 13.77
N ALA A 138 74.89 -42.09 14.02
CA ALA A 138 76.03 -41.18 14.13
C ALA A 138 76.98 -41.58 15.27
N GLY A 139 76.44 -41.95 16.44
CA GLY A 139 77.23 -42.44 17.58
C GLY A 139 78.00 -43.72 17.26
N MET A 140 77.35 -44.70 16.61
CA MET A 140 77.99 -45.94 16.14
C MET A 140 79.13 -45.67 15.15
N MET A 141 78.93 -44.79 14.16
CA MET A 141 79.97 -44.43 13.20
C MET A 141 81.18 -43.78 13.89
N THR A 142 80.96 -42.94 14.88
CA THR A 142 82.05 -42.35 15.67
C THR A 142 82.78 -43.40 16.50
N ALA A 143 82.06 -44.34 17.13
CA ALA A 143 82.67 -45.43 17.87
C ALA A 143 83.53 -46.35 16.97
N LEU A 144 83.03 -46.71 15.79
CA LEU A 144 83.77 -47.53 14.82
C LEU A 144 85.08 -46.85 14.35
N ARG A 145 85.12 -45.52 14.26
CA ARG A 145 86.35 -44.77 13.94
C ARG A 145 87.36 -44.68 15.08
N ILE A 146 86.92 -44.82 16.33
CA ILE A 146 87.80 -44.72 17.51
C ILE A 146 88.41 -46.09 17.85
N PHE A 147 87.64 -47.18 17.66
CA PHE A 147 88.04 -48.53 18.05
C PHE A 147 88.57 -49.42 16.91
N GLY A 148 88.46 -48.98 15.65
CA GLY A 148 89.03 -49.66 14.48
C GLY A 148 90.22 -48.90 13.93
#